data_AF-A0A9J7AIW3-F1
#
_entry.id   AF-A0A9J7AIW3-F1
#
_cell.length_a   1.000
_cell.length_b   1.000
_cell.length_c   1.000
_cell.angle_alpha   90.00
_cell.angle_beta   90.00
_cell.angle_gamma   90.00
#
_symmetry.space_group_name_H-M   'P 1'
#
loop_
_entity.id
_entity.type
_entity.pdbx_description
1 polymer ?
#
loop_
_entity_poly.entity_id
_entity_poly.type
_entity_poly.pdbx_seq_one_letter_code
_entity_poly.pdbx_strand_id
1 'polypeptide(L)' 'MQFDSMTEFFAMGGHGFYVWLAYGLSSAIILLNILLPVIRRRRLIKEQAQRLRRERKSQERENAPSA' A
#
# COMPACT_ATOMS: atom_id res chain seq x y z
N MET A 1 28.72 34.51 -5.20
CA MET A 1 27.91 33.45 -4.57
C MET A 1 27.27 32.69 -5.72
N GLN A 2 27.70 31.46 -6.01
CA GLN A 2 27.42 30.76 -7.29
C GLN A 2 26.26 29.76 -7.21
N PHE A 3 25.59 29.66 -6.06
CA PHE A 3 24.47 28.74 -5.85
C PHE A 3 23.46 29.43 -4.92
N ASP A 4 22.75 30.44 -5.41
CA ASP A 4 21.88 31.27 -4.56
C ASP A 4 20.46 30.71 -4.41
N SER A 5 20.13 29.55 -4.98
CA SER A 5 18.79 28.99 -4.77
C SER A 5 18.68 27.49 -5.05
N MET A 6 17.97 26.79 -4.16
CA MET A 6 17.48 25.42 -4.36
C MET A 6 16.85 25.24 -5.75
N THR A 7 16.15 26.26 -6.23
CA THR A 7 15.52 26.32 -7.55
C THR A 7 16.50 26.08 -8.70
N GLU A 8 17.74 26.59 -8.65
CA GLU A 8 18.75 26.39 -9.68
C GLU A 8 19.33 24.97 -9.68
N PHE A 9 19.29 24.29 -8.52
CA PHE A 9 19.62 22.87 -8.36
C PHE A 9 18.52 21.96 -8.92
N PHE A 10 17.24 22.31 -8.69
CA PHE A 10 16.09 21.64 -9.31
C PHE A 10 15.94 21.97 -10.79
N ALA A 11 16.50 23.08 -11.24
CA ALA A 11 16.41 23.56 -12.61
C ALA A 11 17.76 23.51 -13.34
N MET A 12 18.73 22.67 -12.93
CA MET A 12 20.06 22.49 -13.57
C MET A 12 20.02 22.71 -15.10
N GLY A 13 20.20 23.96 -15.56
CA GLY A 13 20.09 24.34 -16.98
C GLY A 13 18.75 24.11 -17.70
N GLY A 14 17.62 23.93 -17.00
CA GLY A 14 16.27 23.76 -17.55
C GLY A 14 15.71 22.32 -17.54
N HIS A 15 16.51 21.33 -17.12
CA HIS A 15 16.14 19.91 -17.26
C HIS A 15 15.72 19.18 -15.97
N GLY A 16 15.94 19.75 -14.79
CA GLY A 16 15.68 19.00 -13.55
C GLY A 16 14.21 18.68 -13.29
N PHE A 17 13.26 19.40 -13.90
CA PHE A 17 11.85 19.00 -13.91
C PHE A 17 11.62 17.61 -14.51
N TYR A 18 12.31 17.27 -15.60
CA TYR A 18 12.21 15.96 -16.25
C TYR A 18 12.81 14.85 -15.38
N VAL A 19 13.91 15.16 -14.69
CA VAL A 19 14.56 14.23 -13.75
C VAL A 19 13.61 13.89 -12.61
N TRP A 20 13.04 14.92 -11.97
CA TRP A 20 12.09 14.71 -10.87
C TRP A 20 10.79 14.04 -11.31
N LEU A 21 10.30 14.29 -12.54
CA LEU A 21 9.19 13.53 -13.10
C LEU A 21 9.54 12.06 -13.31
N ALA A 22 10.73 11.75 -13.84
CA ALA A 22 11.18 10.37 -14.02
C ALA A 22 11.32 9.65 -12.67
N TYR A 23 11.98 10.28 -11.70
CA TYR A 23 12.08 9.75 -10.34
C TYR A 23 10.72 9.60 -9.67
N GLY A 24 9.85 10.60 -9.77
CA GLY A 24 8.50 10.57 -9.21
C GLY A 24 7.66 9.44 -9.81
N LEU A 25 7.72 9.25 -11.13
CA LEU A 25 7.02 8.17 -11.81
C LEU A 25 7.57 6.80 -11.42
N SER A 26 8.89 6.63 -11.40
CA SER A 26 9.54 5.39 -10.95
C SER A 26 9.19 5.07 -9.50
N SER A 27 9.28 6.04 -8.59
CA SER A 27 8.89 5.87 -7.19
C SER A 27 7.41 5.53 -7.05
N ALA A 28 6.52 6.16 -7.83
CA ALA A 28 5.10 5.84 -7.83
C ALA A 28 4.82 4.40 -8.27
N ILE A 29 5.50 3.91 -9.31
CA ILE A 29 5.38 2.52 -9.78
C ILE A 29 5.85 1.55 -8.70
N ILE A 30 6.99 1.82 -8.06
CA ILE A 30 7.51 0.99 -6.95
C ILE A 30 6.52 0.98 -5.79
N LEU A 31 6.01 2.15 -5.38
CA LEU A 31 5.02 2.25 -4.32
C LEU A 31 3.75 1.46 -4.67
N LEU A 32 3.21 1.63 -5.88
CA LEU A 32 2.03 0.90 -6.35
C LEU A 32 2.27 -0.61 -6.29
N ASN A 33 3.43 -1.07 -6.75
CA ASN A 33 3.79 -2.48 -6.74
C ASN A 33 3.83 -3.08 -5.33
N ILE A 34 4.18 -2.28 -4.31
CA ILE A 34 4.17 -2.70 -2.90
C ILE A 34 2.78 -2.53 -2.26
N LEU A 35 2.07 -1.44 -2.53
CA LEU A 35 0.76 -1.14 -1.94
C LEU A 35 -0.31 -2.13 -2.40
N LEU A 36 -0.35 -2.46 -3.70
CA LEU A 36 -1.31 -3.40 -4.28
C LEU A 36 -1.35 -4.76 -3.54
N PRO A 37 -0.24 -5.51 -3.38
CA PRO A 37 -0.23 -6.78 -2.68
C PRO A 37 -0.51 -6.62 -1.18
N VAL A 38 -0.03 -5.55 -0.54
CA VAL A 38 -0.31 -5.31 0.89
C VAL A 38 -1.80 -5.11 1.15
N ILE A 39 -2.47 -4.29 0.32
CA ILE A 39 -3.92 -4.05 0.43
C ILE A 39 -4.68 -5.35 0.13
N ARG A 40 -4.29 -6.09 -0.90
CA ARG A 40 -4.95 -7.35 -1.28
C ARG A 40 -4.80 -8.41 -0.18
N ARG A 41 -3.61 -8.54 0.41
CA ARG A 41 -3.35 -9.44 1.54
C ARG A 41 -4.18 -9.09 2.76
N ARG A 42 -4.32 -7.79 3.08
CA ARG A 42 -5.17 -7.34 4.20
C ARG A 42 -6.64 -7.72 3.99
N ARG A 43 -7.17 -7.62 2.77
CA ARG A 43 -8.54 -8.03 2.45
C ARG A 43 -8.74 -9.54 2.63
N LEU A 44 -7.83 -10.35 2.09
CA LEU A 44 -7.89 -11.80 2.20
C LEU A 44 -7.86 -12.28 3.66
N ILE A 45 -6.96 -11.73 4.48
CA ILE A 45 -6.87 -12.07 5.90
C ILE A 45 -8.16 -11.68 6.64
N LYS A 46 -8.74 -10.52 6.33
CA LYS A 46 -9.99 -10.05 6.95
C LYS A 46 -11.17 -10.97 6.60
N GLU A 47 -11.26 -11.42 5.36
CA GLU A 47 -12.30 -12.35 4.92
C GLU A 47 -12.14 -13.74 5.56
N GLN A 48 -10.91 -14.26 5.62
CA GLN A 48 -10.64 -15.54 6.29
C GLN A 48 -10.97 -15.47 7.78
N ALA A 49 -10.56 -14.41 8.47
CA ALA A 49 -10.87 -14.21 9.89
C ALA A 49 -12.39 -14.14 10.16
N GLN A 50 -13.17 -13.55 9.24
CA GLN A 50 -14.63 -13.53 9.34
C GLN A 50 -15.26 -14.90 9.11
N ARG A 51 -14.74 -15.71 8.17
CA ARG A 51 -15.21 -17.09 7.93
C ARG A 51 -14.96 -17.98 9.14
N LEU A 52 -13.73 -17.98 9.67
CA LEU A 52 -13.35 -18.71 10.90
C LEU A 52 -14.24 -18.36 12.10
N ARG A 53 -14.61 -17.08 12.25
CA ARG A 53 -15.54 -16.65 13.31
C ARG A 53 -16.95 -17.20 13.14
N ARG A 54 -17.43 -17.38 11.91
CA ARG A 54 -18.76 -17.97 11.64
C ARG A 54 -18.75 -19.47 11.89
N GLU A 55 -17.72 -20.16 11.42
CA GLU A 55 -17.55 -21.59 11.63
C GLU A 55 -17.44 -21.95 13.12
N ARG A 56 -16.68 -21.19 13.92
CA ARG A 56 -16.65 -21.38 15.38
C ARG A 56 -18.03 -21.24 16.02
N LYS A 57 -18.83 -20.25 15.60
CA LYS A 57 -20.18 -20.03 16.17
C LYS A 57 -21.19 -21.09 15.77
N SER A 58 -21.10 -21.65 14.55
CA SER A 58 -21.95 -22.78 14.16
C SER A 58 -21.57 -24.05 14.92
N GLN A 59 -20.27 -24.29 15.08
CA GLN A 59 -19.77 -25.46 15.81
C GLN A 59 -20.10 -25.39 17.32
N GLU A 60 -20.06 -24.20 17.91
CA GLU A 60 -20.47 -23.97 19.30
C GLU A 60 -21.99 -24.14 19.51
N ARG A 61 -22.82 -23.85 18.49
CA ARG A 61 -24.26 -24.14 18.51
C ARG A 61 -24.59 -25.61 18.28
N GLU A 62 -23.81 -26.30 17.46
CA GLU A 62 -23.95 -27.76 17.25
C GLU A 62 -23.50 -28.56 18.47
N ASN A 63 -22.46 -28.09 19.17
CA ASN A 63 -21.97 -28.70 20.41
C ASN A 63 -22.72 -28.22 21.67
N ALA A 64 -23.60 -27.22 21.58
CA ALA A 64 -24.47 -26.85 22.69
C ALA A 64 -25.57 -27.92 22.80
N PRO A 65 -25.59 -28.73 23.87
CA PRO A 65 -26.58 -29.80 24.02
C PRO A 65 -27.96 -29.17 24.05
N SER A 66 -28.86 -29.66 23.19
CA SER A 66 -30.30 -29.43 23.28
C SER A 66 -30.78 -29.87 24.67
N ALA A 67 -30.89 -28.91 25.59
CA ALA A 67 -31.54 -29.08 26.89
C ALA A 67 -33.06 -28.95 26.72
#